data_AF-A0A0D6L4L7-F1
#
_entry.id   AF-A0A0D6L4L7-F1
#
_cell.length_a   1.000
_cell.length_b   1.000
_cell.length_c   1.000
_cell.angle_alpha   90.00
_cell.angle_beta   90.00
_cell.angle_gamma   90.00
#
_symmetry.space_group_name_H-M   'P 1'
#
loop_
_entity.id
_entity.type
_entity.pdbx_description
1 polymer ?
#
loop_
_entity_poly.entity_id
_entity_poly.type
_entity_poly.pdbx_seq_one_letter_code
_entity_poly.pdbx_strand_id
1 'polypeptide(L)' 'HEYIAIEEHSPQDSNEISLEIGDVIEFKANLWNGSFDGVNRRTAKRGLLPSYKVEEKWRIVDFPVLEKIFR' A
#
# COMPACT_ATOMS: atom_id res chain seq x y z
N HIS A 1 -7.89 -0.80 -1.44
CA HIS A 1 -6.68 -0.90 -2.24
C HIS A 1 -5.51 -0.74 -1.30
N GLU A 2 -4.63 -1.75 -1.22
CA GLU A 2 -3.55 -1.79 -0.22
C GLU A 2 -2.21 -1.93 -0.93
N TYR A 3 -1.20 -1.32 -0.33
CA TYR A 3 0.20 -1.48 -0.69
C TYR A 3 0.99 -2.02 0.52
N ILE A 4 2.16 -2.59 0.26
CA ILE A 4 3.12 -3.01 1.28
C ILE A 4 4.40 -2.19 1.10
N ALA A 5 4.95 -1.67 2.19
CA ALA A 5 6.28 -1.04 2.18
C ALA A 5 7.38 -2.08 1.96
N ILE A 6 8.23 -1.82 0.97
CA ILE A 6 9.41 -2.64 0.63
C ILE A 6 10.73 -1.95 1.00
N GLU A 7 10.68 -0.67 1.35
CA GLU A 7 11.79 0.12 1.88
C GLU A 7 11.34 0.95 3.08
N GLU A 8 12.27 1.25 3.99
CA GLU A 8 12.03 2.16 5.11
C GLU A 8 11.96 3.63 4.65
N HIS A 9 11.25 4.44 5.42
CA HIS A 9 11.20 5.88 5.20
C HIS A 9 11.04 6.64 6.52
N SER A 10 12.00 7.52 6.78
CA SER A 10 11.91 8.54 7.81
C SER A 10 11.28 9.81 7.22
N PRO A 11 10.16 10.31 7.79
CA PRO A 11 9.52 11.55 7.34
C PRO A 11 10.50 12.74 7.35
N GLN A 12 10.51 13.52 6.28
CA GLN A 12 11.30 14.75 6.17
C GLN A 12 10.56 15.96 6.75
N ASP A 13 9.23 15.92 6.77
CA ASP A 13 8.38 16.94 7.38
C ASP A 13 7.12 16.35 8.03
N SER A 14 6.25 17.21 8.57
CA SER A 14 5.02 16.79 9.26
C SER A 14 3.92 16.24 8.36
N ASN A 15 4.06 16.38 7.04
CA ASN A 15 3.09 15.89 6.05
C ASN A 15 3.39 14.45 5.61
N GLU A 16 4.61 13.96 5.84
CA GLU A 16 5.03 12.61 5.50
C GLU A 16 4.74 11.60 6.63
N ILE A 17 4.60 10.33 6.26
CA ILE A 17 4.42 9.22 7.20
C ILE A 17 5.64 8.30 7.23
N SER A 18 5.95 7.75 8.41
CA SER A 18 7.03 6.78 8.53
C SER A 18 6.63 5.43 7.92
N LEU A 19 7.59 4.76 7.29
CA LEU A 19 7.44 3.40 6.78
C LEU A 19 8.49 2.49 7.40
N GLU A 20 8.06 1.32 7.84
CA GLU A 20 8.89 0.15 8.10
C GLU A 20 8.58 -0.91 7.05
N ILE A 21 9.57 -1.73 6.68
CA ILE A 21 9.36 -2.81 5.69
C ILE A 21 8.26 -3.76 6.19
N GLY A 22 7.27 -4.03 5.33
CA GLY A 22 6.10 -4.84 5.65
C GLY A 22 4.88 -4.05 6.10
N ASP A 23 5.00 -2.74 6.35
CA ASP A 23 3.86 -1.89 6.70
C ASP A 23 2.79 -1.92 5.61
N VAL A 24 1.52 -2.10 6.02
CA VAL A 24 0.37 -2.06 5.11
C VAL A 24 -0.12 -0.63 4.99
N ILE A 25 -0.09 -0.12 3.77
CA ILE A 25 -0.56 1.22 3.43
C ILE A 25 -1.93 1.13 2.77
N GLU A 26 -2.91 1.81 3.34
CA GLU A 26 -4.18 2.04 2.65
C GLU A 26 -4.00 3.19 1.66
N PHE A 27 -4.13 2.87 0.38
CA PHE A 27 -3.96 3.84 -0.71
C PHE A 27 -5.12 4.82 -0.79
N LYS A 28 -4.83 6.13 -0.88
CA LYS A 28 -5.82 7.18 -1.11
C LYS A 28 -5.66 7.82 -2.49
N ALA A 29 -4.44 8.20 -2.88
CA ALA A 29 -4.19 8.81 -4.18
C ALA A 29 -2.72 8.70 -4.61
N ASN A 30 -2.50 8.67 -5.93
CA ASN A 30 -1.21 8.97 -6.55
C ASN A 30 -1.21 10.44 -6.96
N LEU A 31 -0.21 11.19 -6.51
CA LEU A 31 -0.12 12.64 -6.76
C LEU A 31 0.66 12.98 -8.04
N TRP A 32 1.19 11.97 -8.74
CA TRP A 32 1.95 12.13 -9.99
C TRP A 32 3.22 13.00 -9.87
N ASN A 33 3.73 13.15 -8.65
CA ASN A 33 4.94 13.91 -8.31
C ASN A 33 5.98 13.05 -7.57
N GLY A 34 5.87 11.72 -7.67
CA GLY A 34 6.71 10.77 -6.92
C GLY A 34 6.20 10.42 -5.53
N SER A 35 5.09 11.02 -5.08
CA SER A 35 4.44 10.70 -3.79
C SER A 35 3.05 10.10 -3.97
N PHE A 36 2.69 9.21 -3.05
CA PHE A 36 1.32 8.81 -2.77
C PHE A 36 0.80 9.53 -1.52
N ASP A 37 -0.52 9.67 -1.41
CA ASP A 37 -1.22 9.91 -0.15
C ASP A 37 -1.80 8.57 0.34
N GLY A 38 -1.50 8.23 1.58
CA GLY A 38 -1.90 6.95 2.17
C GLY A 38 -2.00 6.99 3.68
N VAL A 39 -2.55 5.91 4.23
CA VAL A 39 -2.63 5.69 5.68
C VAL A 39 -1.79 4.49 6.04
N ASN A 40 -0.78 4.67 6.88
CA ASN A 40 -0.04 3.54 7.44
C ASN A 40 -0.86 2.88 8.55
N ARG A 41 -1.23 1.62 8.38
CA ARG A 41 -2.07 0.91 9.36
C ARG A 41 -1.39 0.68 10.70
N ARG A 42 -0.06 0.55 10.73
CA ARG A 42 0.68 0.34 11.98
C ARG A 42 0.61 1.57 12.88
N THR A 43 0.71 2.76 12.30
CA THR A 43 0.75 4.03 13.05
C THR A 43 -0.60 4.77 13.05
N ALA A 44 -1.56 4.34 12.24
CA ALA A 44 -2.83 5.00 11.94
C ALA A 44 -2.69 6.44 11.40
N LYS A 45 -1.48 6.86 10.98
CA LYS A 45 -1.23 8.19 10.42
C LYS A 45 -1.50 8.23 8.93
N ARG A 46 -2.11 9.33 8.49
CA ARG A 46 -2.27 9.68 7.08
C ARG A 46 -1.20 10.69 6.68
N GLY A 47 -0.66 10.55 5.48
CA GLY A 47 0.23 11.55 4.90
C GLY A 47 0.88 11.06 3.62
N LEU A 48 1.89 11.80 3.20
CA LEU A 48 2.67 11.52 2.01
C LEU A 48 3.67 10.40 2.25
N LEU A 49 3.89 9.60 1.21
CA LEU A 49 4.95 8.61 1.16
C LEU A 49 5.56 8.53 -0.24
N PRO A 50 6.86 8.22 -0.39
CA PRO A 50 7.46 8.01 -1.71
C PRO A 50 6.84 6.79 -2.40
N SER A 51 6.32 6.98 -3.61
CA SER A 51 5.56 5.93 -4.31
C SER A 51 6.38 4.69 -4.67
N TYR A 52 7.69 4.86 -4.91
CA TYR A 52 8.58 3.77 -5.29
C TYR A 52 8.97 2.85 -4.13
N LYS A 53 8.68 3.24 -2.88
CA LYS A 53 9.01 2.46 -1.67
C LYS A 53 7.93 1.46 -1.27
N VAL A 54 6.88 1.34 -2.07
CA VAL A 54 5.76 0.45 -1.82
C VAL A 54 5.40 -0.35 -3.07
N GLU A 55 4.86 -1.55 -2.86
CA GLU A 55 4.32 -2.40 -3.92
C GLU A 55 2.86 -2.76 -3.68
N GLU A 56 2.15 -3.04 -4.76
CA GLU A 56 0.74 -3.44 -4.73
C GLU A 56 0.54 -4.72 -3.91
N LYS A 57 -0.36 -4.69 -2.92
CA LYS A 57 -0.73 -5.88 -2.16
C LYS A 57 -1.83 -6.64 -2.89
N TRP A 58 -1.44 -7.58 -3.73
CA TRP A 58 -2.37 -8.47 -4.43
C TRP A 58 -3.22 -9.28 -3.45
N ARG A 59 -4.53 -9.26 -3.67
CA ARG A 59 -5.49 -10.11 -2.96
C ARG A 59 -5.88 -11.25 -3.90
N ILE A 60 -5.37 -12.44 -3.63
CA ILE A 60 -5.66 -13.66 -4.39
C ILE A 60 -6.83 -14.36 -3.71
N VAL A 61 -7.84 -14.75 -4.50
CA VAL A 61 -9.02 -15.47 -4.03
C VAL A 61 -9.23 -16.68 -4.94
N ASP A 62 -9.40 -17.85 -4.34
CA ASP A 62 -9.68 -19.08 -5.08
C ASP A 62 -11.14 -19.11 -5.51
N PHE A 63 -11.40 -18.82 -6.78
CA PHE A 63 -12.72 -18.99 -7.38
C PHE A 63 -12.89 -20.41 -7.93
N PRO A 64 -14.12 -20.95 -7.95
CA PRO A 64 -14.39 -22.24 -8.60
C PRO A 64 -13.96 -22.22 -10.08
N VAL A 65 -13.19 -23.22 -10.50
CA VAL A 65 -12.85 -23.42 -11.91
C VAL A 65 -14.06 -23.95 -12.68
N LEU A 66 -14.25 -23.46 -13.91
CA LEU A 66 -15.44 -23.71 -14.77
C LEU A 66 -15.80 -25.20 -14.93
N GLU A 67 -14.82 -26.10 -14.95
CA GLU A 67 -15.06 -27.55 -15.11
C GLU A 67 -15.89 -28.18 -13.98
N LYS A 68 -15.91 -27.58 -12.77
CA LYS A 68 -16.69 -28.08 -11.63
C LYS A 68 -18.19 -27.72 -11.69
N ILE A 69 -18.61 -26.87 -12.65
CA ILE A 69 -20.00 -26.40 -12.78
C ILE A 69 -20.80 -27.26 -13.78
N PHE A 70 -20.11 -27.99 -14.68
CA PHE A 70 -20.75 -28.77 -15.75
C PHE A 70 -20.67 -30.30 -15.56
N ARG A 71 -20.42 -30.78 -14.33
CA ARG A 71 -20.54 -32.20 -13.95
C ARG A 71 -21.71 -32.37 -13.00
#